data_AF-A0A1X7TYD1-F1
#
_entry.id   AF-A0A1X7TYD1-F1
#
_cell.length_a   1.000
_cell.length_b   1.000
_cell.length_c   1.000
_cell.angle_alpha   90.00
_cell.angle_beta   90.00
_cell.angle_gamma   90.00
#
_symmetry.space_group_name_H-M   'P 1'
#
loop_
_entity.id
_entity.type
_entity.pdbx_description
1 polymer ?
#
loop_
_entity_poly.entity_id
_entity_poly.type
_entity_poly.pdbx_seq_one_letter_code
_entity_poly.pdbx_strand_id
1 'polypeptide(L)'
;MAVAQDNCNFLLEELPHHSLFLHPFPLPHSTHSIFCDVSHGTPRPVVPPTFRRAVFDALHGLSHPDSRFDHVNADIVGPLPPFQGYRYLLTCIDRFTRWPEALPMSDITTTTVVWTLVSG
;
A
#
# COMPACT_ATOMS: atom_id res chain seq x y z
N MET A 1 -2.28 19.39 4.29
CA MET A 1 -1.81 18.96 5.63
C MET A 1 -1.24 20.12 6.43
N ALA A 2 -0.20 20.84 5.96
CA ALA A 2 0.38 21.99 6.69
C ALA A 2 -0.64 23.10 7.02
N VAL A 3 -1.41 23.57 6.03
CA VAL A 3 -2.53 24.52 6.24
C VAL A 3 -3.55 24.04 7.28
N ALA A 4 -3.76 22.73 7.38
CA ALA A 4 -4.72 22.16 8.31
C ALA A 4 -4.15 22.07 9.74
N GLN A 5 -2.82 22.11 9.91
CA GLN A 5 -2.17 22.21 11.22
C GLN A 5 -2.26 23.64 11.76
N ASP A 6 -2.14 24.66 10.91
CA ASP A 6 -2.19 26.07 11.33
C ASP A 6 -3.50 26.46 12.02
N ASN A 7 -4.61 25.79 11.65
CA ASN A 7 -5.94 25.98 12.24
C ASN A 7 -6.37 24.82 13.15
N CYS A 8 -5.42 24.04 13.69
CA CYS A 8 -5.71 22.84 14.45
C CYS A 8 -5.69 23.09 15.97
N ASN A 9 -6.87 23.19 16.59
CA ASN A 9 -7.00 23.34 18.06
C ASN A 9 -6.30 22.21 18.84
N PHE A 10 -6.27 21.00 18.29
CA PHE A 10 -5.57 19.86 18.89
C PHE A 10 -4.08 20.13 19.11
N LEU A 11 -3.41 20.85 18.20
CA LEU A 11 -2.00 21.20 18.40
C LEU A 11 -1.84 22.26 19.49
N LEU A 12 -2.78 23.19 19.62
CA LEU A 12 -2.76 24.20 20.68
C LEU A 12 -2.97 23.59 22.07
N GLU A 13 -3.80 22.55 22.17
CA GLU A 13 -4.07 21.82 23.42
C GLU A 13 -2.94 20.88 23.85
N GLU A 14 -2.13 20.38 22.91
CA GLU A 14 -1.05 19.41 23.17
C GLU A 14 0.32 20.07 23.46
N LEU A 15 0.52 21.33 23.04
CA LEU A 15 1.73 22.11 23.35
C LEU A 15 2.12 22.20 24.84
N PRO A 16 1.18 22.22 25.82
CA PRO A 16 1.51 22.27 27.24
C PRO A 16 1.93 20.92 27.85
N HIS A 17 1.77 19.79 27.16
CA HIS A 17 1.98 18.47 27.75
C HIS A 17 3.47 18.05 27.71
N HIS A 18 4.04 17.75 28.89
CA HIS A 18 5.47 17.43 29.08
C HIS A 18 5.99 16.17 28.35
N SER A 19 5.13 15.35 27.77
CA SER A 19 5.51 14.11 27.06
C SER A 19 5.74 14.30 25.55
N LEU A 20 5.35 15.43 24.99
CA LEU A 20 5.36 15.70 23.55
C LEU A 20 6.14 16.99 23.29
N PHE A 21 7.14 16.93 22.41
CA PHE A 21 7.93 18.12 22.06
C PHE A 21 7.66 18.49 20.61
N LEU A 22 6.77 19.46 20.39
CA LEU A 22 6.37 19.87 19.05
C LEU A 22 7.27 21.01 18.54
N HIS A 23 7.83 20.80 17.35
CA HIS A 23 8.64 21.80 16.67
C HIS A 23 8.15 22.01 15.23
N PRO A 24 7.98 23.27 14.77
CA PRO A 24 7.62 23.55 13.39
C PRO A 24 8.83 23.39 12.45
N PHE A 25 8.63 22.72 11.31
CA PHE A 25 9.61 22.56 10.25
C PHE A 25 9.12 23.27 8.98
N PRO A 26 9.85 24.25 8.45
CA PRO A 26 9.43 24.98 7.26
C PRO A 26 9.45 24.07 6.03
N LEU A 27 8.38 24.13 5.23
CA LEU A 27 8.33 23.40 3.97
C LEU A 27 9.10 24.16 2.88
N PRO A 28 9.90 23.46 2.04
CA PRO A 28 10.56 24.08 0.91
C PRO A 28 9.56 24.79 -0.01
N HIS A 29 9.87 26.01 -0.42
CA HIS A 29 9.06 26.82 -1.34
C HIS A 29 7.63 27.12 -0.87
N SER A 30 7.37 27.10 0.44
CA SER A 30 6.07 27.49 0.99
C SER A 30 6.23 28.38 2.23
N THR A 31 5.20 29.17 2.54
CA THR A 31 5.11 29.96 3.78
C THR A 31 4.63 29.13 4.97
N HIS A 32 4.34 27.84 4.78
CA HIS A 32 3.74 26.98 5.80
C HIS A 32 4.80 26.08 6.43
N SER A 33 4.60 25.75 7.70
CA SER A 33 5.40 24.77 8.43
C SER A 33 4.60 23.52 8.73
N ILE A 34 5.30 22.39 8.89
CA ILE A 34 4.73 21.18 9.46
C ILE A 34 5.20 21.03 10.90
N PHE A 35 4.27 20.85 11.83
CA PHE A 35 4.58 20.48 13.20
C PHE A 35 4.99 19.01 13.27
N CYS A 36 6.16 18.78 13.88
CA CYS A 36 6.71 17.46 14.14
C CYS A 36 6.94 17.26 15.63
N ASP A 37 6.61 16.07 16.15
CA ASP A 37 7.07 15.61 17.44
C ASP A 37 8.54 15.18 17.35
N VAL A 38 9.38 15.73 18.20
CA VAL A 38 10.83 15.48 18.26
C VAL A 38 11.25 14.85 19.59
N SER A 39 10.29 14.47 20.44
CA SER A 39 10.53 13.91 21.77
C SER A 39 11.46 12.68 21.79
N HIS A 40 11.50 11.87 20.72
CA HIS A 40 12.36 10.67 20.66
C HIS A 40 13.51 10.78 19.63
N GLY A 41 14.05 11.98 19.40
CA GLY A 41 15.27 12.20 18.60
C GLY A 41 15.11 12.08 17.08
N THR A 42 13.96 11.62 16.59
CA THR A 42 13.59 11.63 15.16
C THR A 42 12.33 12.48 14.97
N PRO A 43 12.35 13.49 14.08
CA PRO A 43 11.17 14.29 13.80
C PRO A 43 10.04 13.44 13.20
N ARG A 44 8.88 13.44 13.84
CA ARG A 44 7.66 12.74 13.40
C ARG A 44 6.56 13.74 13.08
N PRO A 45 6.17 13.91 11.81
CA PRO A 45 5.07 14.80 11.44
C PRO A 45 3.77 14.43 12.18
N VAL A 46 3.14 15.41 12.83
CA VAL A 46 1.88 15.18 13.53
C VAL A 46 0.71 15.30 12.56
N VAL A 47 -0.12 14.28 12.45
CA VAL A 47 -1.29 14.33 11.55
C VAL A 47 -2.50 14.95 12.28
N PRO A 48 -3.06 16.09 11.80
CA PRO A 48 -4.30 16.64 12.34
C PRO A 48 -5.43 15.62 12.36
N PRO A 49 -6.35 15.66 13.35
CA PRO A 49 -7.47 14.72 13.43
C PRO A 49 -8.27 14.59 12.12
N THR A 50 -8.49 15.69 11.41
CA THR A 50 -9.17 15.75 10.12
C THR A 50 -8.46 14.97 9.00
N PHE A 51 -7.15 14.77 9.10
CA PHE A 51 -6.33 14.05 8.11
C PHE A 51 -5.92 12.64 8.56
N ARG A 52 -6.13 12.26 9.84
CA ARG A 52 -5.68 10.96 10.35
C ARG A 52 -6.20 9.79 9.52
N ARG A 53 -7.49 9.82 9.18
CA ARG A 53 -8.11 8.78 8.37
C ARG A 53 -7.53 8.73 6.95
N ALA A 54 -7.44 9.88 6.29
CA ALA A 54 -6.88 9.97 4.93
C ALA A 54 -5.41 9.51 4.87
N VAL A 55 -4.59 9.87 5.85
CA VAL A 55 -3.19 9.40 5.92
C VAL A 55 -3.12 7.90 6.22
N PHE A 56 -3.97 7.40 7.13
CA PHE A 56 -4.04 5.97 7.40
C PHE A 56 -4.42 5.18 6.15
N ASP A 57 -5.51 5.55 5.47
CA ASP A 57 -5.98 4.87 4.27
C ASP A 57 -4.91 4.95 3.16
N ALA A 58 -4.28 6.12 2.97
CA ALA A 58 -3.21 6.28 1.98
C ALA A 58 -1.95 5.45 2.26
N LEU A 59 -1.62 5.16 3.53
CA LEU A 59 -0.48 4.30 3.88
C LEU A 59 -0.87 2.82 3.93
N HIS A 60 -2.08 2.53 4.38
CA HIS A 60 -2.60 1.17 4.52
C HIS A 60 -2.91 0.55 3.15
N GLY A 61 -3.54 1.30 2.24
CA GLY A 61 -3.84 0.86 0.87
C GLY A 61 -2.59 0.56 0.04
N LEU A 62 -1.42 1.11 0.40
CA LEU A 62 -0.15 0.69 -0.23
C LEU A 62 0.23 -0.75 0.16
N SER A 63 -0.16 -1.20 1.36
CA SER A 63 0.22 -2.49 1.91
C SER A 63 -0.84 -3.57 1.70
N HIS A 64 -2.10 -3.18 1.51
CA HIS A 64 -3.24 -4.09 1.33
C HIS A 64 -4.07 -3.65 0.12
N PRO A 65 -4.40 -4.54 -0.83
CA PRO A 65 -5.27 -4.18 -1.93
C PRO A 65 -6.64 -3.86 -1.33
N ASP A 66 -7.23 -2.73 -1.71
CA ASP A 66 -8.49 -2.26 -1.12
C ASP A 66 -9.73 -2.84 -1.84
N SER A 67 -9.52 -3.59 -2.93
CA SER A 67 -10.59 -4.23 -3.69
C SER A 67 -10.16 -5.53 -4.37
N ARG A 68 -11.14 -6.30 -4.85
CA ARG A 68 -10.92 -7.56 -5.60
C ARG A 68 -10.17 -7.25 -6.89
N PHE A 69 -9.17 -8.06 -7.23
CA PHE A 69 -8.37 -7.95 -8.46
C PHE A 69 -7.52 -6.68 -8.59
N ASP A 70 -7.38 -5.89 -7.52
CA ASP A 70 -6.47 -4.74 -7.48
C ASP A 70 -5.00 -5.18 -7.54
N HIS A 71 -4.69 -6.32 -6.91
CA HIS A 71 -3.39 -6.99 -7.03
C HIS A 71 -3.56 -8.50 -7.17
N VAL A 72 -3.04 -9.04 -8.27
CA VAL A 72 -2.98 -10.48 -8.54
C VAL A 72 -1.52 -10.94 -8.54
N ASN A 73 -1.22 -11.94 -7.73
CA ASN A 73 0.05 -12.64 -7.76
C ASN A 73 -0.04 -13.78 -8.75
N ALA A 74 0.72 -13.73 -9.85
CA ALA A 74 0.77 -14.78 -10.84
C ALA A 74 2.14 -15.47 -10.84
N ASP A 75 2.16 -16.79 -11.01
CA ASP A 75 3.39 -17.58 -11.11
C ASP A 75 3.19 -18.78 -12.05
N ILE A 76 4.29 -19.38 -12.50
CA ILE A 76 4.27 -20.58 -13.35
C ILE A 76 4.88 -21.74 -12.59
N VAL A 77 4.10 -22.81 -12.43
CA VAL A 77 4.57 -24.08 -11.85
C VAL A 77 4.92 -25.05 -12.96
N GLY A 78 6.13 -25.61 -12.95
CA GLY A 78 6.53 -26.71 -13.81
C GLY A 78 8.02 -26.68 -14.20
N PRO A 79 8.46 -27.62 -15.06
CA PRO A 79 7.65 -28.64 -15.73
C PRO A 79 7.23 -29.79 -14.80
N LEU A 80 5.95 -30.15 -14.87
CA LEU A 80 5.33 -31.28 -14.19
C LEU A 80 5.31 -32.53 -15.11
N PRO A 81 5.07 -33.74 -14.56
CA PRO A 81 4.81 -34.91 -15.37
C PRO A 81 3.70 -34.61 -16.39
N PRO A 82 3.91 -34.92 -17.68
CA PRO A 82 2.96 -34.55 -18.72
C PRO A 82 1.64 -35.26 -18.52
N PHE A 83 0.55 -34.49 -18.52
CA PHE A 83 -0.81 -35.01 -18.50
C PHE A 83 -1.60 -34.35 -19.62
N GLN A 84 -2.07 -35.15 -20.59
CA GLN A 84 -2.81 -34.67 -21.76
C GLN A 84 -2.11 -33.54 -22.54
N GLY A 85 -0.77 -33.54 -22.58
CA GLY A 85 0.01 -32.50 -23.27
C GLY A 85 0.28 -31.24 -22.43
N TYR A 86 -0.32 -31.11 -21.26
CA TYR A 86 -0.04 -30.03 -20.31
C TYR A 86 1.13 -30.41 -19.40
N ARG A 87 2.03 -29.45 -19.17
CA ARG A 87 3.25 -29.62 -18.34
C ARG A 87 3.46 -28.49 -17.36
N TYR A 88 2.72 -27.41 -17.47
CA TYR A 88 2.85 -26.23 -16.63
C TYR A 88 1.47 -25.84 -16.09
N LEU A 89 1.45 -25.13 -14.97
CA LEU A 89 0.25 -24.45 -14.45
C LEU A 89 0.58 -22.96 -14.34
N LEU A 90 -0.27 -22.10 -14.90
CA LEU A 90 -0.32 -20.70 -14.52
C LEU A 90 -1.16 -20.61 -13.25
N THR A 91 -0.54 -20.21 -12.15
CA THR A 91 -1.24 -19.94 -10.90
C THR A 91 -1.47 -18.44 -10.79
N CYS A 92 -2.68 -18.06 -10.39
CA CYS A 92 -3.08 -16.68 -10.14
C CYS A 92 -3.77 -16.63 -8.78
N ILE A 93 -3.37 -15.69 -7.94
CA ILE A 93 -3.96 -15.49 -6.61
C ILE A 93 -4.34 -14.02 -6.46
N ASP A 94 -5.64 -13.74 -6.31
CA ASP A 94 -6.10 -12.41 -5.93
C ASP A 94 -5.70 -12.12 -4.48
N ARG A 95 -4.87 -11.11 -4.26
CA ARG A 95 -4.30 -10.81 -2.94
C ARG A 95 -5.36 -10.35 -1.93
N PHE A 96 -6.46 -9.76 -2.40
CA PHE A 96 -7.55 -9.31 -1.53
C PHE A 96 -8.40 -10.49 -1.04
N THR A 97 -8.98 -11.27 -1.96
CA THR A 97 -9.84 -12.40 -1.58
C THR A 97 -9.08 -13.65 -1.17
N ARG A 98 -7.77 -13.71 -1.47
CA ARG A 98 -6.95 -14.92 -1.39
C ARG A 98 -7.47 -16.05 -2.28
N TRP A 99 -8.27 -15.73 -3.29
CA TRP A 99 -8.81 -16.70 -4.23
C TRP A 99 -7.70 -17.24 -5.15
N PRO A 100 -7.44 -18.57 -5.14
CA PRO A 100 -6.46 -19.17 -6.02
C PRO A 100 -7.11 -19.75 -7.28
N GLU A 101 -6.43 -19.57 -8.40
CA GLU A 101 -6.78 -20.14 -9.69
C GLU A 101 -5.54 -20.79 -10.31
N ALA A 102 -5.70 -21.97 -10.91
CA ALA A 102 -4.61 -22.72 -11.52
C ALA A 102 -5.06 -23.22 -12.90
N LEU A 103 -4.41 -22.71 -13.95
CA LEU A 103 -4.79 -22.94 -15.34
C LEU A 103 -3.70 -23.76 -16.05
N PRO A 104 -4.05 -24.88 -16.70
CA PRO A 104 -3.06 -25.76 -17.32
C PRO A 104 -2.51 -25.19 -18.63
N MET A 105 -1.19 -25.31 -18.83
CA MET A 105 -0.47 -24.87 -20.03
C MET A 105 0.49 -25.94 -20.59
N SER A 106 0.61 -26.02 -21.91
CA SER A 106 1.52 -26.95 -22.61
C SER A 106 2.98 -26.49 -22.58
N ASP A 107 3.19 -25.17 -22.56
CA ASP A 107 4.47 -24.48 -22.57
C ASP A 107 4.38 -23.16 -21.80
N ILE A 108 5.54 -22.48 -21.66
CA ILE A 108 5.68 -21.21 -20.92
C ILE A 108 5.89 -20.03 -21.87
N THR A 109 5.55 -20.18 -23.15
CA THR A 109 5.70 -19.08 -24.10
C THR A 109 4.76 -17.93 -23.73
N THR A 110 5.19 -16.70 -24.01
CA THR A 110 4.39 -15.50 -23.69
C THR A 110 2.98 -15.58 -24.28
N THR A 111 2.84 -16.09 -25.50
CA THR A 111 1.56 -16.27 -26.17
C THR A 111 0.64 -17.20 -25.39
N THR A 112 1.11 -18.37 -24.98
CA THR A 112 0.32 -19.33 -24.19
C THR A 112 -0.06 -18.74 -22.84
N VAL A 113 0.88 -18.08 -22.15
CA VAL A 113 0.62 -17.45 -20.84
C VAL A 113 -0.46 -16.37 -20.94
N VAL A 114 -0.33 -15.46 -21.91
CA VAL A 114 -1.31 -14.38 -22.12
C VAL A 114 -2.67 -14.93 -22.51
N TRP A 115 -2.74 -15.88 -23.44
CA TRP A 115 -4.01 -16.50 -23.81
C TRP A 115 -4.68 -17.22 -22.65
N THR A 116 -3.90 -17.95 -21.85
CA THR A 116 -4.39 -18.66 -20.67
C THR A 116 -4.93 -17.68 -19.63
N LEU A 117 -4.21 -16.58 -19.37
CA LEU A 117 -4.64 -15.56 -18.42
C LEU A 117 -5.93 -14.84 -18.83
N VAL A 118 -6.15 -14.63 -20.14
CA VAL A 118 -7.32 -13.90 -20.66
C VAL A 118 -8.54 -14.80 -20.87
N SER A 119 -8.33 -16.11 -21.08
CA SER A 119 -9.39 -17.06 -21.48
C SER A 119 -9.77 -18.08 -20.39
N GLY A 120 -9.03 -18.14 -19.28
CA GLY A 120 -9.39 -18.91 -18.10
C GLY A 120 -10.62 -18.34 -17.42
#